data_AF-A0A3B8VE23-F1
#
_entry.id   AF-A0A3B8VE23-F1
#
_cell.length_a   1.000
_cell.length_b   1.000
_cell.length_c   1.000
_cell.angle_alpha   90.00
_cell.angle_beta   90.00
_cell.angle_gamma   90.00
#
_symmetry.space_group_name_H-M   'P 1'
#
loop_
_entity.id
_entity.type
_entity.pdbx_description
1 polymer ?
#
loop_
_entity_poly.entity_id
_entity_poly.type
_entity_poly.pdbx_seq_one_letter_code
_entity_poly.pdbx_strand_id
1 'polypeptide(L)'
;SVEIATYDIPEVCICFNDKLYRANRATKMSIGDFDAFASPNLRPLAEIGLSIDVAEHVLKHKNKWDFHSTFNENIFILKLFPGLNPSHLQYLIDSPIQAILVEGFGAGNFPIKESYSIEHFFRSCIEKDKIVTMCSQAPFDAIDLGKYESGRLALDIGIISSKEMTVEASATKLMYLLSAHDNTQTVKDLYQTNLCGEIN
;
A
#
# COMPACT_ATOMS: atom_id res chain seq x y z
N SER A 1 -16.07 -1.26 21.13
CA SER A 1 -16.30 -0.36 19.97
C SER A 1 -17.27 0.77 20.25
N VAL A 2 -18.41 0.56 20.94
CA VAL A 2 -19.41 1.63 21.17
C VAL A 2 -18.85 2.80 21.99
N GLU A 3 -18.12 2.53 23.08
CA GLU A 3 -17.53 3.58 23.92
C GLU A 3 -16.46 4.40 23.17
N ILE A 4 -15.50 3.74 22.52
CA ILE A 4 -14.44 4.43 21.77
C ILE A 4 -14.99 5.28 20.62
N ALA A 5 -16.14 4.93 20.04
CA ALA A 5 -16.80 5.73 19.01
C ALA A 5 -17.35 7.08 19.53
N THR A 6 -17.42 7.28 20.85
CA THR A 6 -17.80 8.56 21.47
C THR A 6 -16.62 9.51 21.67
N TYR A 7 -15.39 9.03 21.48
CA TYR A 7 -14.18 9.85 21.55
C TYR A 7 -13.98 10.65 20.27
N ASP A 8 -13.33 11.80 20.38
CA ASP A 8 -13.07 12.70 19.25
C ASP A 8 -11.90 12.21 18.38
N ILE A 9 -12.08 11.06 17.72
CA ILE A 9 -11.11 10.44 16.82
C ILE A 9 -11.65 10.51 15.38
N PRO A 10 -11.27 11.53 14.58
CA PRO A 10 -11.84 11.79 13.27
C PRO A 10 -11.22 10.92 12.16
N GLU A 11 -11.14 9.62 12.39
CA GLU A 11 -10.47 8.67 11.50
C GLU A 11 -11.26 7.38 11.29
N VAL A 12 -11.05 6.73 10.14
CA VAL A 12 -11.51 5.35 9.96
C VAL A 12 -10.57 4.42 10.72
N CYS A 13 -11.14 3.68 11.68
CA CYS A 13 -10.38 2.86 12.60
C CYS A 13 -10.84 1.40 12.58
N ILE A 14 -9.93 0.50 12.97
CA ILE A 14 -10.24 -0.89 13.30
C ILE A 14 -10.07 -1.05 14.81
N CYS A 15 -11.16 -1.37 15.51
CA CYS A 15 -11.15 -1.69 16.94
C CYS A 15 -11.12 -3.21 17.10
N PHE A 16 -10.03 -3.76 17.65
CA PHE A 16 -9.87 -5.20 17.82
C PHE A 16 -8.93 -5.48 19.00
N ASN A 17 -9.29 -6.45 19.85
CA ASN A 17 -8.47 -6.93 20.96
C ASN A 17 -7.83 -5.80 21.80
N ASP A 18 -8.70 -4.98 22.40
CA ASP A 18 -8.33 -3.87 23.29
C ASP A 18 -7.45 -2.78 22.65
N LYS A 19 -7.36 -2.75 21.32
CA LYS A 19 -6.61 -1.74 20.58
C LYS A 19 -7.49 -1.08 19.52
N LEU A 20 -7.21 0.20 19.26
CA LEU A 20 -7.76 0.94 18.14
C LEU A 20 -6.63 1.23 17.15
N TYR A 21 -6.75 0.73 15.92
CA TYR A 21 -5.75 0.94 14.87
C TYR A 21 -6.27 1.92 13.83
N ARG A 22 -5.36 2.75 13.28
CA ARG A 22 -5.64 3.48 12.03
C ARG A 22 -5.87 2.45 10.92
N ALA A 23 -7.03 2.48 10.27
CA ALA A 23 -7.44 1.38 9.38
C ALA A 23 -6.48 1.17 8.19
N ASN A 24 -5.98 2.26 7.59
CA ASN A 24 -5.02 2.20 6.47
C ASN A 24 -3.56 1.89 6.90
N ARG A 25 -3.35 1.49 8.14
CA ARG A 25 -2.06 0.97 8.66
C ARG A 25 -2.17 -0.45 9.19
N ALA A 26 -3.39 -0.98 9.24
CA ALA A 26 -3.68 -2.27 9.86
C ALA A 26 -3.78 -3.39 8.82
N THR A 27 -3.32 -4.57 9.20
CA THR A 27 -3.46 -5.81 8.43
C THR A 27 -3.80 -6.98 9.36
N LYS A 28 -4.45 -8.01 8.82
CA LYS A 28 -4.77 -9.22 9.58
C LYS A 28 -3.59 -10.19 9.52
N MET A 29 -2.93 -10.38 10.67
CA MET A 29 -1.73 -11.20 10.83
C MET A 29 -2.02 -12.63 11.29
N SER A 30 -3.16 -12.89 11.92
CA SER A 30 -3.53 -14.23 12.39
C SER A 30 -4.97 -14.59 12.03
N ILE A 31 -5.19 -15.88 11.72
CA ILE A 31 -6.53 -16.42 11.43
C ILE A 31 -7.28 -16.89 12.67
N GLY A 32 -6.59 -17.09 13.80
CA GLY A 32 -7.15 -17.71 15.01
C GLY A 32 -6.79 -17.04 16.33
N ASP A 33 -5.78 -16.17 16.37
CA ASP A 33 -5.39 -15.51 17.62
C ASP A 33 -6.31 -14.33 17.94
N PHE A 34 -6.44 -14.03 19.24
CA PHE A 34 -7.13 -12.82 19.68
C PHE A 34 -6.43 -11.55 19.20
N ASP A 35 -5.10 -11.55 19.05
CA ASP A 35 -4.34 -10.43 18.46
C ASP A 35 -4.25 -10.57 16.92
N ALA A 36 -5.41 -10.77 16.26
CA ALA A 36 -5.46 -11.08 14.83
C ALA A 36 -5.05 -9.92 13.91
N PHE A 37 -5.20 -8.68 14.36
CA PHE A 37 -4.84 -7.48 13.60
C PHE A 37 -3.60 -6.82 14.20
N ALA A 38 -2.70 -6.36 13.34
CA ALA A 38 -1.53 -5.58 13.71
C ALA A 38 -1.43 -4.31 12.85
N SER A 39 -0.67 -3.34 13.33
CA SER A 39 -0.30 -2.14 12.59
C SER A 39 1.23 -2.02 12.60
N PRO A 40 1.93 -2.68 11.66
CA PRO A 40 3.38 -2.88 11.74
C PRO A 40 4.20 -1.59 11.80
N ASN A 41 3.76 -0.55 11.08
CA ASN A 41 4.53 0.68 10.87
C ASN A 41 3.90 1.91 11.57
N LEU A 42 2.90 1.71 12.43
CA LEU A 42 2.29 2.75 13.24
C LEU A 42 1.73 2.16 14.55
N ARG A 43 2.07 2.76 15.69
CA ARG A 43 1.47 2.41 16.99
C ARG A 43 -0.07 2.60 16.98
N PRO A 44 -0.83 1.81 17.76
CA PRO A 44 -2.27 2.00 17.93
C PRO A 44 -2.65 3.46 18.24
N LEU A 45 -3.82 3.88 17.76
CA LEU A 45 -4.44 5.17 18.07
C LEU A 45 -5.01 5.20 19.49
N ALA A 46 -5.39 4.06 20.05
CA ALA A 46 -5.76 3.94 21.45
C ALA A 46 -5.54 2.52 21.98
N GLU A 47 -5.30 2.43 23.29
CA GLU A 47 -5.38 1.18 24.07
C GLU A 47 -6.60 1.26 25.00
N ILE A 48 -7.36 0.18 25.07
CA ILE A 48 -8.66 0.10 25.77
C ILE A 48 -8.49 -0.80 26.99
N GLY A 49 -8.38 -0.19 28.17
CA GLY A 49 -8.30 -0.89 29.45
C GLY A 49 -9.36 -0.40 30.43
N LEU A 50 -8.99 -0.26 31.70
CA LEU A 50 -9.82 0.43 32.71
C LEU A 50 -10.04 1.91 32.34
N SER A 51 -9.03 2.52 31.71
CA SER A 51 -9.10 3.79 31.02
C SER A 51 -8.83 3.58 29.52
N ILE A 52 -9.27 4.53 28.70
CA ILE A 52 -8.95 4.58 27.28
C ILE A 52 -7.83 5.60 27.08
N ASP A 53 -6.67 5.12 26.66
CA ASP A 53 -5.50 5.94 26.45
C ASP A 53 -5.37 6.25 24.96
N VAL A 54 -5.79 7.44 24.55
CA VAL A 54 -5.74 7.90 23.16
C VAL A 54 -4.38 8.50 22.84
N ALA A 55 -3.81 8.13 21.70
CA ALA A 55 -2.49 8.54 21.28
C ALA A 55 -2.48 9.95 20.67
N GLU A 56 -1.36 10.67 20.85
CA GLU A 56 -1.18 12.04 20.34
C GLU A 56 -1.11 12.13 18.80
N HIS A 57 -0.85 11.03 18.11
CA HIS A 57 -0.72 10.97 16.65
C HIS A 57 -2.03 10.71 15.90
N VAL A 58 -3.17 10.87 16.58
CA VAL A 58 -4.50 10.95 15.94
C VAL A 58 -4.53 12.17 15.00
N LEU A 59 -5.10 11.99 13.82
CA LEU A 59 -5.24 13.05 12.84
C LEU A 59 -6.18 14.14 13.35
N LYS A 60 -5.88 15.38 12.97
CA LYS A 60 -6.75 16.51 13.25
C LYS A 60 -7.97 16.48 12.33
N HIS A 61 -9.09 17.02 12.81
CA HIS A 61 -10.27 17.27 12.00
C HIS A 61 -9.92 18.04 10.72
N LYS A 62 -10.49 17.59 9.60
CA LYS A 62 -10.48 18.35 8.36
C LYS A 62 -11.74 19.22 8.34
N ASN A 63 -11.59 20.50 7.98
CA ASN A 63 -12.69 21.47 7.96
C ASN A 63 -13.76 21.19 6.89
N LYS A 64 -13.49 20.27 5.95
CA LYS A 64 -14.38 19.91 4.86
C LYS A 64 -14.53 18.39 4.82
N TRP A 65 -15.78 17.94 4.88
CA TRP A 65 -16.13 16.55 4.61
C TRP A 65 -16.42 16.40 3.11
N ASP A 66 -15.85 15.36 2.52
CA ASP A 66 -16.11 14.97 1.14
C ASP A 66 -16.22 13.45 1.09
N PHE A 67 -17.14 12.94 0.26
CA PHE A 67 -17.44 11.51 0.18
C PHE A 67 -17.20 11.02 -1.23
N HIS A 68 -16.21 10.15 -1.37
CA HIS A 68 -15.86 9.49 -2.62
C HIS A 68 -16.42 8.05 -2.60
N SER A 69 -17.44 7.79 -3.42
CA SER A 69 -18.18 6.51 -3.39
C SER A 69 -17.77 5.53 -4.50
N THR A 70 -16.84 5.90 -5.36
CA THR A 70 -16.37 5.07 -6.48
C THR A 70 -14.94 4.61 -6.26
N PHE A 71 -14.60 3.50 -6.91
CA PHE A 71 -13.25 2.95 -6.93
C PHE A 71 -13.00 2.38 -8.32
N ASN A 72 -11.75 2.43 -8.76
CA ASN A 72 -11.31 1.78 -9.99
C ASN A 72 -10.78 0.37 -9.67
N GLU A 73 -11.38 -0.65 -10.28
CA GLU A 73 -11.03 -2.05 -10.05
C GLU A 73 -9.94 -2.59 -10.99
N ASN A 74 -9.45 -1.77 -11.93
CA ASN A 74 -8.40 -2.15 -12.89
C ASN A 74 -7.00 -2.13 -12.24
N ILE A 75 -6.85 -2.83 -11.13
CA ILE A 75 -5.58 -3.00 -10.42
C ILE A 75 -5.21 -4.48 -10.34
N PHE A 76 -3.91 -4.78 -10.34
CA PHE A 76 -3.40 -6.14 -10.18
C PHE A 76 -2.33 -6.18 -9.09
N ILE A 77 -2.43 -7.12 -8.16
CA ILE A 77 -1.40 -7.35 -7.13
C ILE A 77 -0.50 -8.49 -7.58
N LEU A 78 0.77 -8.19 -7.83
CA LEU A 78 1.78 -9.13 -8.26
C LEU A 78 2.72 -9.48 -7.10
N LYS A 79 2.52 -10.65 -6.52
CA LYS A 79 3.45 -11.18 -5.52
C LYS A 79 4.61 -11.90 -6.18
N LEU A 80 5.84 -11.42 -5.96
CA LEU A 80 7.03 -12.10 -6.48
C LEU A 80 7.33 -13.37 -5.69
N PHE A 81 7.80 -14.41 -6.37
CA PHE A 81 8.29 -15.62 -5.72
C PHE A 81 9.42 -16.24 -6.57
N PRO A 82 10.34 -17.01 -5.96
CA PRO A 82 11.38 -17.71 -6.71
C PRO A 82 10.77 -18.63 -7.78
N GLY A 83 11.18 -18.45 -9.04
CA GLY A 83 10.69 -19.24 -10.17
C GLY A 83 9.47 -18.65 -10.89
N LEU A 84 9.01 -17.45 -10.54
CA LEU A 84 8.04 -16.71 -11.35
C LEU A 84 8.58 -16.54 -12.77
N ASN A 85 7.87 -17.08 -13.75
CA ASN A 85 8.21 -16.92 -15.16
C ASN A 85 7.60 -15.61 -15.71
N PRO A 86 8.42 -14.62 -16.12
CA PRO A 86 7.91 -13.34 -16.63
C PRO A 86 7.00 -13.49 -17.85
N SER A 87 7.15 -14.55 -18.65
CA SER A 87 6.30 -14.77 -19.83
C SER A 87 4.83 -14.99 -19.47
N HIS A 88 4.53 -15.47 -18.26
CA HIS A 88 3.15 -15.64 -17.80
C HIS A 88 2.45 -14.29 -17.54
N LEU A 89 3.21 -13.21 -17.41
CA LEU A 89 2.69 -11.88 -17.12
C LEU A 89 2.38 -11.07 -18.38
N GLN A 90 2.78 -11.55 -19.57
CA GLN A 90 2.61 -10.80 -20.83
C GLN A 90 1.17 -10.30 -21.01
N TYR A 91 0.17 -11.12 -20.74
CA TYR A 91 -1.24 -10.73 -20.93
C TYR A 91 -1.65 -9.50 -20.10
N LEU A 92 -0.96 -9.22 -18.98
CA LEU A 92 -1.24 -8.03 -18.18
C LEU A 92 -0.85 -6.73 -18.89
N ILE A 93 0.15 -6.77 -19.79
CA ILE A 93 0.65 -5.60 -20.54
C ILE A 93 -0.46 -5.01 -21.43
N ASP A 94 -1.23 -5.85 -22.10
CA ASP A 94 -2.31 -5.40 -23.00
C ASP A 94 -3.72 -5.50 -22.36
N SER A 95 -3.80 -5.91 -21.10
CA SER A 95 -5.06 -5.96 -20.35
C SER A 95 -5.57 -4.57 -19.98
N PRO A 96 -6.86 -4.44 -19.56
CA PRO A 96 -7.41 -3.20 -19.02
C PRO A 96 -6.77 -2.71 -17.72
N ILE A 97 -5.89 -3.50 -17.07
CA ILE A 97 -5.24 -3.13 -15.81
C ILE A 97 -4.49 -1.80 -15.96
N GLN A 98 -4.74 -0.85 -15.07
CA GLN A 98 -4.12 0.48 -15.09
C GLN A 98 -3.01 0.61 -14.04
N ALA A 99 -3.08 -0.16 -12.94
CA ALA A 99 -1.99 -0.21 -11.96
C ALA A 99 -1.62 -1.63 -11.52
N ILE A 100 -0.32 -1.84 -11.30
CA ILE A 100 0.25 -3.07 -10.79
C ILE A 100 0.95 -2.75 -9.47
N LEU A 101 0.48 -3.34 -8.37
CA LEU A 101 1.14 -3.31 -7.07
C LEU A 101 2.01 -4.55 -6.93
N VAL A 102 3.31 -4.36 -6.90
CA VAL A 102 4.28 -5.46 -6.80
C VAL A 102 4.67 -5.66 -5.34
N GLU A 103 4.51 -6.87 -4.82
CA GLU A 103 5.12 -7.26 -3.54
C GLU A 103 6.53 -7.84 -3.82
N GLY A 104 7.55 -6.99 -3.68
CA GLY A 104 8.96 -7.33 -3.84
C GLY A 104 9.60 -7.89 -2.57
N PHE A 105 10.83 -8.39 -2.70
CA PHE A 105 11.57 -8.98 -1.58
C PHE A 105 12.28 -7.90 -0.74
N GLY A 106 12.18 -7.98 0.58
CA GLY A 106 12.93 -7.10 1.49
C GLY A 106 12.71 -5.62 1.18
N ALA A 107 13.77 -4.89 0.87
CA ALA A 107 13.71 -3.44 0.57
C ALA A 107 13.09 -3.09 -0.81
N GLY A 108 12.35 -4.00 -1.44
CA GLY A 108 11.75 -3.82 -2.78
C GLY A 108 12.57 -4.41 -3.92
N ASN A 109 13.31 -5.49 -3.66
CA ASN A 109 14.13 -6.17 -4.66
C ASN A 109 13.31 -7.11 -5.55
N PHE A 110 13.77 -7.30 -6.79
CA PHE A 110 13.21 -8.23 -7.76
C PHE A 110 14.31 -8.92 -8.60
N PRO A 111 14.02 -10.05 -9.25
CA PRO A 111 14.99 -10.73 -10.11
C PRO A 111 15.34 -9.90 -11.35
N ILE A 112 16.63 -9.69 -11.60
CA ILE A 112 17.16 -8.88 -12.72
C ILE A 112 18.10 -9.67 -13.65
N LYS A 113 18.26 -10.98 -13.44
CA LYS A 113 19.25 -11.80 -14.16
C LYS A 113 18.58 -12.88 -15.00
N GLU A 114 19.21 -13.17 -16.14
CA GLU A 114 18.90 -14.30 -17.02
C GLU A 114 17.41 -14.34 -17.45
N SER A 115 16.90 -15.53 -17.77
CA SER A 115 15.52 -15.75 -18.21
C SER A 115 14.46 -15.45 -17.14
N TYR A 116 14.87 -15.19 -15.89
CA TYR A 116 13.97 -14.87 -14.78
C TYR A 116 13.87 -13.37 -14.52
N SER A 117 14.61 -12.53 -15.26
CA SER A 117 14.50 -11.07 -15.12
C SER A 117 13.08 -10.60 -15.44
N ILE A 118 12.45 -9.90 -14.49
CA ILE A 118 11.13 -9.29 -14.68
C ILE A 118 11.22 -7.86 -15.23
N GLU A 119 12.42 -7.34 -15.43
CA GLU A 119 12.66 -5.98 -15.93
C GLU A 119 11.87 -5.67 -17.21
N HIS A 120 11.92 -6.56 -18.20
CA HIS A 120 11.25 -6.33 -19.48
C HIS A 120 9.74 -6.15 -19.32
N PHE A 121 9.12 -6.96 -18.46
CA PHE A 121 7.70 -6.81 -18.14
C PHE A 121 7.39 -5.43 -17.54
N PHE A 122 8.21 -4.95 -16.61
CA PHE A 122 8.01 -3.63 -16.01
C PHE A 122 8.17 -2.51 -17.04
N ARG A 123 9.22 -2.55 -17.87
CA ARG A 123 9.40 -1.54 -18.94
C ARG A 123 8.20 -1.50 -19.88
N SER A 124 7.73 -2.67 -20.33
CA SER A 124 6.55 -2.76 -21.20
C SER A 124 5.27 -2.23 -20.54
N CYS A 125 5.11 -2.42 -19.22
CA CYS A 125 3.98 -1.83 -18.48
C CYS A 125 4.06 -0.30 -18.46
N ILE A 126 5.24 0.26 -18.19
CA ILE A 126 5.44 1.72 -18.16
C ILE A 126 5.25 2.32 -19.57
N GLU A 127 5.73 1.65 -20.62
CA GLU A 127 5.51 2.07 -22.02
C GLU A 127 4.03 2.08 -22.41
N LYS A 128 3.20 1.27 -21.75
CA LYS A 128 1.73 1.23 -21.90
C LYS A 128 1.00 2.18 -20.95
N ASP A 129 1.72 3.11 -20.33
CA ASP A 129 1.22 4.09 -19.35
C ASP A 129 0.54 3.46 -18.11
N LYS A 130 0.91 2.23 -17.76
CA LYS A 130 0.46 1.61 -16.51
C LYS A 130 1.27 2.16 -15.33
N ILE A 131 0.64 2.26 -14.17
CA ILE A 131 1.31 2.63 -12.92
C ILE A 131 1.86 1.36 -12.28
N VAL A 132 3.17 1.27 -12.10
CA VAL A 132 3.79 0.16 -11.36
C VAL A 132 4.30 0.69 -10.04
N THR A 133 3.84 0.09 -8.95
CA THR A 133 4.24 0.44 -7.58
C THR A 133 4.91 -0.76 -6.92
N MET A 134 5.85 -0.52 -6.01
CA MET A 134 6.56 -1.58 -5.29
C MET A 134 6.30 -1.44 -3.78
N CYS A 135 5.96 -2.55 -3.13
CA CYS A 135 5.91 -2.70 -1.68
C CYS A 135 6.76 -3.91 -1.25
N SER A 136 6.94 -4.10 0.05
CA SER A 136 7.63 -5.28 0.59
C SER A 136 6.65 -6.41 0.88
N GLN A 137 7.11 -7.65 0.72
CA GLN A 137 6.46 -8.81 1.33
C GLN A 137 6.64 -8.87 2.86
N ALA A 138 7.63 -8.15 3.40
CA ALA A 138 7.80 -8.01 4.83
C ALA A 138 6.80 -6.97 5.36
N PRO A 139 6.10 -7.26 6.48
CA PRO A 139 5.09 -6.35 7.01
C PRO A 139 5.68 -5.10 7.68
N PHE A 140 6.91 -5.18 8.18
CA PHE A 140 7.58 -4.09 8.88
C PHE A 140 8.55 -3.33 7.96
N ASP A 141 8.79 -2.08 8.33
CA ASP A 141 9.69 -1.13 7.68
C ASP A 141 9.20 -0.57 6.34
N ALA A 142 9.92 0.44 5.86
CA ALA A 142 9.70 1.03 4.54
C ALA A 142 10.62 0.37 3.50
N ILE A 143 10.14 0.24 2.26
CA ILE A 143 11.05 -0.09 1.16
C ILE A 143 11.99 1.08 0.85
N ASP A 144 13.21 0.75 0.44
CA ASP A 144 14.23 1.71 -0.02
C ASP A 144 14.79 1.23 -1.36
N LEU A 145 14.18 1.72 -2.44
CA LEU A 145 14.60 1.38 -3.79
C LEU A 145 16.00 1.93 -4.12
N GLY A 146 16.51 2.93 -3.41
CA GLY A 146 17.88 3.43 -3.63
C GLY A 146 18.97 2.45 -3.17
N LYS A 147 18.64 1.57 -2.22
CA LYS A 147 19.61 0.76 -1.46
C LYS A 147 20.37 -0.25 -2.31
N TYR A 148 19.68 -0.98 -3.18
CA TYR A 148 20.25 -2.10 -3.95
C TYR A 148 20.11 -1.89 -5.45
N GLU A 149 20.90 -2.63 -6.23
CA GLU A 149 20.93 -2.54 -7.70
C GLU A 149 19.54 -2.71 -8.32
N SER A 150 18.80 -3.77 -7.93
CA SER A 150 17.46 -3.99 -8.48
C SER A 150 16.48 -2.87 -8.12
N GLY A 151 16.57 -2.30 -6.92
CA GLY A 151 15.75 -1.16 -6.54
C GLY A 151 16.06 0.10 -7.38
N ARG A 152 17.33 0.40 -7.62
CA ARG A 152 17.74 1.54 -8.45
C ARG A 152 17.25 1.36 -9.88
N LEU A 153 17.36 0.15 -10.41
CA LEU A 153 16.78 -0.20 -11.70
C LEU A 153 15.25 -0.01 -11.71
N ALA A 154 14.53 -0.34 -10.63
CA ALA A 154 13.10 -0.04 -10.51
C ALA A 154 12.82 1.46 -10.66
N LEU A 155 13.58 2.32 -9.97
CA LEU A 155 13.45 3.77 -10.06
C LEU A 155 13.72 4.26 -11.49
N ASP A 156 14.78 3.75 -12.13
CA ASP A 156 15.16 4.09 -13.50
C ASP A 156 14.09 3.69 -14.53
N ILE A 157 13.35 2.60 -14.27
CA ILE A 157 12.21 2.16 -15.10
C ILE A 157 10.99 3.07 -14.89
N GLY A 158 10.88 3.74 -13.74
CA GLY A 158 9.72 4.54 -13.36
C GLY A 158 8.75 3.84 -12.40
N ILE A 159 9.20 2.81 -11.69
CA ILE A 159 8.44 2.18 -10.61
C ILE A 159 8.47 3.10 -9.38
N ILE A 160 7.29 3.34 -8.79
CA ILE A 160 7.16 4.21 -7.61
C ILE A 160 7.11 3.40 -6.31
N SER A 161 7.68 3.98 -5.26
CA SER A 161 7.72 3.35 -3.94
C SER A 161 6.39 3.47 -3.20
N SER A 162 5.89 2.37 -2.64
CA SER A 162 4.77 2.36 -1.67
C SER A 162 5.22 2.73 -0.25
N LYS A 163 6.52 3.03 -0.04
CA LYS A 163 7.13 3.34 1.25
C LYS A 163 6.83 2.23 2.27
N GLU A 164 6.18 2.56 3.39
CA GLU A 164 5.80 1.63 4.46
C GLU A 164 4.28 1.35 4.52
N MET A 165 3.54 1.69 3.45
CA MET A 165 2.12 1.32 3.35
C MET A 165 1.96 -0.20 3.39
N THR A 166 0.87 -0.67 4.00
CA THR A 166 0.45 -2.06 3.84
C THR A 166 -0.01 -2.31 2.40
N VAL A 167 -0.13 -3.58 2.01
CA VAL A 167 -0.64 -3.96 0.68
C VAL A 167 -2.09 -3.47 0.51
N GLU A 168 -2.90 -3.57 1.57
CA GLU A 168 -4.29 -3.12 1.59
C GLU A 168 -4.40 -1.61 1.39
N ALA A 169 -3.57 -0.83 2.08
CA ALA A 169 -3.53 0.62 1.95
C ALA A 169 -3.05 1.04 0.56
N SER A 170 -1.99 0.40 0.05
CA SER A 170 -1.45 0.65 -1.29
C SER A 170 -2.49 0.37 -2.37
N ALA A 171 -3.14 -0.81 -2.32
CA ALA A 171 -4.15 -1.22 -3.28
C ALA A 171 -5.35 -0.27 -3.27
N THR A 172 -5.93 -0.02 -2.09
CA THR A 172 -7.11 0.85 -1.97
C THR A 172 -6.81 2.31 -2.34
N LYS A 173 -5.59 2.80 -2.06
CA LYS A 173 -5.15 4.13 -2.50
C LYS A 173 -5.04 4.22 -4.02
N LEU A 174 -4.52 3.19 -4.70
CA LEU A 174 -4.51 3.13 -6.16
C LEU A 174 -5.92 3.12 -6.73
N MET A 175 -6.81 2.28 -6.18
CA MET A 175 -8.21 2.20 -6.61
C MET A 175 -8.90 3.56 -6.48
N TYR A 176 -8.68 4.27 -5.37
CA TYR A 176 -9.21 5.61 -5.13
C TYR A 176 -8.67 6.63 -6.13
N LEU A 177 -7.33 6.74 -6.24
CA LEU A 177 -6.70 7.77 -7.08
C LEU A 177 -7.02 7.58 -8.56
N LEU A 178 -7.05 6.33 -9.05
CA LEU A 178 -7.43 5.99 -10.42
C LEU A 178 -8.91 6.25 -10.73
N SER A 179 -9.77 6.35 -9.71
CA SER A 179 -11.17 6.77 -9.90
C SER A 179 -11.37 8.28 -9.77
N ALA A 180 -10.48 8.96 -9.05
CA ALA A 180 -10.56 10.39 -8.81
C ALA A 180 -9.82 11.23 -9.87
N HIS A 181 -8.88 10.62 -10.61
CA HIS A 181 -8.00 11.32 -11.54
C HIS A 181 -7.75 10.52 -12.82
N ASP A 182 -7.89 11.18 -13.98
CA ASP A 182 -7.61 10.57 -15.30
C ASP A 182 -6.12 10.65 -15.69
N ASN A 183 -5.35 11.55 -15.06
CA ASN A 183 -3.96 11.78 -15.41
C ASN A 183 -3.01 10.87 -14.60
N THR A 184 -2.33 9.97 -15.30
CA THR A 184 -1.39 9.00 -14.71
C THR A 184 -0.30 9.65 -13.85
N GLN A 185 0.26 10.78 -14.28
CA GLN A 185 1.30 11.47 -13.51
C GLN A 185 0.74 12.04 -12.19
N THR A 186 -0.46 12.61 -12.20
CA THR A 186 -1.14 13.12 -11.00
C THR A 186 -1.38 11.99 -10.00
N VAL A 187 -1.79 10.81 -10.48
CA VAL A 187 -1.94 9.61 -9.63
C VAL A 187 -0.60 9.20 -9.03
N LYS A 188 0.48 9.14 -9.82
CA LYS A 188 1.83 8.81 -9.34
C LYS A 188 2.33 9.79 -8.28
N ASP A 189 2.07 11.08 -8.47
CA ASP A 189 2.48 12.13 -7.54
C ASP A 189 1.71 12.02 -6.22
N LEU A 190 0.38 11.95 -6.28
CA LEU A 190 -0.48 11.83 -5.09
C LEU A 190 -0.26 10.52 -4.34
N TYR A 191 0.01 9.42 -5.06
CA TYR A 191 0.33 8.12 -4.45
C TYR A 191 1.51 8.20 -3.48
N GLN A 192 2.50 9.05 -3.78
CA GLN A 192 3.70 9.21 -2.96
C GLN A 192 3.53 10.22 -1.80
N THR A 193 2.38 10.91 -1.73
CA THR A 193 2.05 11.88 -0.65
C THR A 193 1.17 11.27 0.43
N ASN A 194 1.18 11.85 1.63
CA ASN A 194 0.33 11.40 2.74
C ASN A 194 -1.08 12.02 2.62
N LEU A 195 -2.10 11.21 2.36
CA LEU A 195 -3.48 11.70 2.18
C LEU A 195 -4.31 11.62 3.47
N CYS A 196 -4.18 10.51 4.19
CA CYS A 196 -4.96 10.17 5.37
C CYS A 196 -4.18 9.31 6.39
N GLY A 197 -2.87 9.52 6.49
CA GLY A 197 -2.02 8.93 7.53
C GLY A 197 -1.47 7.54 7.18
N GLU A 198 -1.56 7.10 5.93
CA GLU A 198 -1.10 5.81 5.40
C GLU A 198 0.43 5.73 5.23
N ILE A 199 1.10 6.89 5.15
CA ILE A 199 2.56 7.02 5.19
C ILE A 199 2.98 8.11 6.19
N ASN A 200 4.22 8.07 6.66
CA ASN A 200 4.82 9.03 7.57
C ASN A 200 5.37 10.26 6.83
#